data_AF-A0A363TIV0-F1
#
_entry.id   AF-A0A363TIV0-F1
#
_cell.length_a   1.000
_cell.length_b   1.000
_cell.length_c   1.000
_cell.angle_alpha   90.00
_cell.angle_beta   90.00
_cell.angle_gamma   90.00
#
_symmetry.space_group_name_H-M   'P 1'
#
loop_
_entity.id
_entity.type
_entity.pdbx_description
1 polymer ?
#
loop_
_entity_poly.entity_id
_entity_poly.type
_entity_poly.pdbx_seq_one_letter_code
_entity_poly.pdbx_strand_id
1 'polypeptide(L)'
;MTPSHAPEKPGRRTAEHLVAAEAYRRILAGEAPETLTALAAALADWLRTAHPDVPPLAPAAIETAVRETWDRRHELIGSAL
;
A
#
# COMPACT_ATOMS: atom_id res chain seq x y z
N MET A 1 -20.62 -31.87 5.13
CA MET A 1 -19.21 -31.43 5.09
C MET A 1 -19.24 -29.91 4.92
N THR A 2 -19.28 -29.17 6.03
CA THR A 2 -19.30 -27.70 6.00
C THR A 2 -17.87 -27.21 5.80
N PRO A 3 -17.55 -26.37 4.81
CA PRO A 3 -16.25 -25.73 4.77
C PRO A 3 -16.16 -24.82 5.99
N SER A 4 -15.35 -25.24 6.96
CA SER A 4 -14.96 -24.44 8.11
C SER A 4 -14.07 -23.33 7.60
N HIS A 5 -14.65 -22.17 7.29
CA HIS A 5 -13.89 -20.93 7.09
C HIS A 5 -13.36 -20.51 8.47
N ALA A 6 -12.20 -21.05 8.84
CA ALA A 6 -11.48 -20.54 9.99
C ALA A 6 -11.23 -19.04 9.74
N PRO A 7 -11.55 -18.13 10.68
CA PRO A 7 -11.16 -16.75 10.53
C PRO A 7 -9.63 -16.73 10.44
N GLU A 8 -9.13 -16.33 9.28
CA GLU A 8 -7.72 -16.07 9.09
C GLU A 8 -7.30 -15.13 10.22
N LYS A 9 -6.51 -15.63 11.17
CA LYS A 9 -5.91 -14.79 12.21
C LYS A 9 -5.31 -13.60 11.47
N PRO A 10 -5.62 -12.33 11.83
CA PRO A 10 -5.07 -11.19 11.11
C PRO A 10 -3.55 -11.26 11.24
N GLY A 11 -2.91 -11.85 10.22
CA GLY A 11 -1.48 -12.02 10.15
C GLY A 11 -0.91 -10.62 10.32
N ARG A 12 0.00 -10.46 11.28
CA ARG A 12 0.66 -9.19 11.61
C ARG A 12 0.88 -8.40 10.31
N ARG A 13 0.06 -7.37 10.06
CA ARG A 13 0.19 -6.55 8.85
C ARG A 13 1.58 -5.95 8.91
N THR A 14 2.47 -6.39 8.03
CA THR A 14 3.82 -5.85 7.97
C THR A 14 3.73 -4.39 7.51
N ALA A 15 4.75 -3.60 7.82
CA ALA A 15 4.86 -2.24 7.30
C ALA A 15 4.62 -2.19 5.78
N GLU A 16 5.08 -3.21 5.05
CA GLU A 16 4.91 -3.38 3.61
C GLU A 16 3.44 -3.52 3.21
N HIS A 17 2.67 -4.34 3.93
CA HIS A 17 1.23 -4.47 3.67
C HIS A 17 0.48 -3.16 3.92
N LEU A 18 0.88 -2.40 4.94
CA LEU A 18 0.27 -1.10 5.25
C LEU A 18 0.53 -0.09 4.14
N VAL A 19 1.78 0.05 3.69
CA VAL A 19 2.11 0.99 2.61
C VAL A 19 1.53 0.57 1.27
N ALA A 20 1.45 -0.74 0.98
CA ALA A 20 0.82 -1.24 -0.25
C ALA A 20 -0.68 -0.95 -0.29
N ALA A 21 -1.39 -1.15 0.82
CA ALA A 21 -2.82 -0.85 0.92
C ALA A 21 -3.09 0.66 0.79
N GLU A 22 -2.29 1.51 1.44
CA GLU A 22 -2.45 2.95 1.33
C GLU A 22 -2.06 3.48 -0.06
N ALA A 23 -1.05 2.90 -0.71
CA ALA A 23 -0.70 3.21 -2.10
C ALA A 23 -1.87 2.93 -3.04
N TYR A 24 -2.48 1.75 -2.91
CA TYR A 24 -3.65 1.35 -3.69
C TYR A 24 -4.82 2.32 -3.49
N ARG A 25 -5.13 2.67 -2.22
CA ARG A 25 -6.18 3.65 -1.90
C ARG A 25 -5.93 5.00 -2.58
N ARG A 26 -4.70 5.55 -2.47
CA ARG A 26 -4.34 6.84 -3.08
C ARG A 26 -4.47 6.82 -4.59
N ILE A 27 -4.04 5.72 -5.23
CA ILE A 27 -4.14 5.55 -6.69
C ILE A 27 -5.61 5.55 -7.13
N LEU A 28 -6.47 4.78 -6.47
CA LEU A 28 -7.90 4.75 -6.80
C LEU A 28 -8.61 6.08 -6.55
N ALA A 29 -8.20 6.81 -5.51
CA ALA A 29 -8.76 8.12 -5.19
C ALA A 29 -8.26 9.25 -6.11
N GLY A 30 -7.28 8.99 -6.99
CA GLY A 30 -6.60 10.03 -7.77
C GLY A 30 -5.72 10.96 -6.92
N GLU A 31 -5.38 10.55 -5.69
CA GLU A 31 -4.52 11.29 -4.75
C GLU A 31 -3.04 10.88 -4.85
N ALA A 32 -2.71 9.92 -5.72
CA ALA A 32 -1.33 9.50 -5.94
C ALA A 32 -0.52 10.64 -6.60
N PRO A 33 0.68 10.96 -6.08
CA PRO A 33 1.60 11.89 -6.75
C PRO A 33 1.98 11.45 -8.16
N GLU A 34 2.60 12.33 -8.94
CA GLU A 34 2.98 12.06 -10.34
C GLU A 34 4.10 11.02 -10.50
N THR A 35 4.91 10.79 -9.45
CA THR A 35 6.06 9.87 -9.50
C THR A 35 6.04 8.83 -8.38
N LEU A 36 6.57 7.63 -8.67
CA LEU A 36 6.69 6.54 -7.70
C LEU A 36 7.52 6.96 -6.48
N THR A 37 8.60 7.70 -6.69
CA THR A 37 9.45 8.20 -5.60
C THR A 37 8.71 9.19 -4.70
N ALA A 38 7.92 10.10 -5.27
CA ALA A 38 7.08 11.00 -4.47
C ALA A 38 6.00 10.23 -3.68
N LEU A 39 5.39 9.22 -4.30
CA LEU A 39 4.44 8.33 -3.61
C LEU A 39 5.12 7.59 -2.45
N ALA A 40 6.30 7.01 -2.67
CA ALA A 40 7.04 6.29 -1.64
C ALA A 40 7.48 7.19 -0.47
N ALA A 41 7.92 8.41 -0.75
CA ALA A 41 8.23 9.40 0.29
C ALA A 41 6.99 9.76 1.11
N ALA A 42 5.85 9.99 0.45
CA ALA A 42 4.59 10.31 1.12
C ALA A 42 4.05 9.12 1.96
N LEU A 43 4.27 7.89 1.50
CA LEU A 43 3.95 6.67 2.25
C LEU A 43 4.88 6.45 3.44
N ALA A 44 6.16 6.79 3.32
CA ALA A 44 7.10 6.72 4.42
C ALA A 44 6.70 7.70 5.55
N ASP A 45 6.28 8.90 5.17
CA ASP A 45 5.79 9.90 6.13
C ASP A 45 4.45 9.50 6.76
N TRP A 46 3.53 8.99 5.94
CA TRP A 46 2.27 8.43 6.43
C TRP A 46 2.50 7.25 7.39
N LEU A 47 3.41 6.32 7.09
CA LEU A 47 3.69 5.18 7.96
C LEU A 47 4.24 5.65 9.32
N ARG A 48 5.13 6.65 9.33
CA ARG A 48 5.68 7.23 10.56
C ARG A 48 4.62 7.93 11.42
N THR A 49 3.64 8.57 10.78
CA THR A 49 2.62 9.38 11.46
C THR A 49 1.40 8.55 11.90
N ALA A 50 0.92 7.66 11.04
CA ALA A 50 -0.27 6.84 11.28
C ALA A 50 0.04 5.54 12.04
N HIS A 51 1.26 5.02 11.94
CA HIS A 51 1.68 3.74 12.53
C HIS A 51 3.03 3.86 13.25
N PRO A 52 3.14 4.69 14.31
CA PRO A 52 4.41 4.90 15.01
C PRO A 52 4.99 3.64 15.67
N ASP A 53 4.14 2.65 15.97
CA ASP A 53 4.56 1.36 16.58
C ASP A 53 5.13 0.36 15.58
N VAL A 54 5.04 0.65 14.27
CA VAL A 54 5.53 -0.20 13.20
C VAL A 54 6.94 0.23 12.82
N PRO A 55 7.89 -0.72 12.62
CA PRO A 55 9.23 -0.37 12.16
C PRO A 55 9.18 0.46 10.87
N PRO A 56 9.91 1.59 10.80
CA PRO A 56 9.92 2.42 9.61
C PRO A 56 10.54 1.65 8.46
N LEU A 57 9.95 1.79 7.28
CA LEU A 57 10.54 1.29 6.04
C LEU A 57 11.36 2.37 5.37
N ALA A 58 12.50 1.97 4.80
CA ALA A 58 13.26 2.82 3.90
C ALA A 58 12.44 3.11 2.64
N PRO A 59 12.53 4.32 2.05
CA PRO A 59 11.81 4.65 0.82
C PRO A 59 12.02 3.64 -0.31
N ALA A 60 13.23 3.10 -0.49
CA ALA A 60 13.50 2.07 -1.50
C ALA A 60 12.74 0.75 -1.27
N ALA A 61 12.52 0.36 -0.01
CA ALA A 61 11.70 -0.81 0.32
C ALA A 61 10.22 -0.55 0.01
N ILE A 62 9.74 0.66 0.28
CA ILE A 62 8.38 1.09 -0.06
C ILE A 62 8.19 1.13 -1.58
N GLU A 63 9.13 1.72 -2.33
CA GLU A 63 9.08 1.72 -3.79
C GLU A 63 8.98 0.30 -4.35
N THR A 64 9.76 -0.64 -3.80
CA THR A 64 9.71 -2.05 -4.20
C THR A 64 8.35 -2.66 -3.89
N ALA A 65 7.81 -2.44 -2.69
CA ALA A 65 6.53 -2.98 -2.24
C ALA A 65 5.34 -2.46 -3.07
N VAL A 66 5.42 -1.22 -3.58
CA VAL A 66 4.29 -0.58 -4.29
C VAL A 66 4.47 -0.52 -5.81
N ARG A 67 5.61 -1.01 -6.34
CA ARG A 67 5.95 -0.96 -7.77
C ARG A 67 4.90 -1.63 -8.64
N GLU A 68 4.46 -2.83 -8.29
CA GLU A 68 3.45 -3.56 -9.06
C GLU A 68 2.13 -2.80 -9.13
N THR A 69 1.67 -2.25 -8.00
CA THR A 69 0.45 -1.42 -7.93
C THR A 69 0.60 -0.15 -8.75
N TRP A 70 1.77 0.49 -8.69
CA TRP A 70 2.08 1.69 -9.45
C TRP A 70 2.07 1.45 -10.95
N ASP A 71 2.65 0.35 -11.41
CA ASP A 71 2.71 0.01 -12.84
C ASP A 71 1.30 -0.30 -13.38
N ARG A 72 0.45 -0.96 -12.58
CA ARG A 72 -0.96 -1.23 -12.93
C ARG A 72 -1.91 -0.05 -12.73
N ARG A 73 -1.45 1.11 -12.25
CA ARG A 73 -2.34 2.24 -11.90
C ARG A 73 -3.26 2.68 -13.04
N HIS A 74 -2.78 2.61 -14.29
CA HIS A 74 -3.57 2.99 -15.47
C HIS A 74 -4.74 2.04 -15.70
N GLU A 75 -4.56 0.75 -15.44
CA GLU A 75 -5.63 -0.26 -15.50
C GLU A 75 -6.64 -0.05 -14.37
N LEU A 76 -6.15 0.26 -13.16
CA LEU A 76 -6.97 0.49 -11.98
C LEU A 76 -7.85 1.75 -12.11
N ILE A 77 -7.29 2.84 -12.62
CA ILE A 77 -8.02 4.10 -12.85
C ILE A 77 -8.99 3.96 -14.04
N GLY A 78 -8.58 3.26 -15.10
CA GLY A 78 -9.41 3.01 -16.28
C GLY A 78 -10.60 2.07 -16.05
N SER A 79 -10.54 1.21 -15.02
CA SER A 79 -11.64 0.29 -14.64
C SER A 79 -12.62 0.89 -13.63
N ALA A 80 -12.33 2.10 -13.12
CA ALA A 80 -13.14 2.79 -12.10
C ALA A 80 -14.15 3.79 -12.70
N LEU A 81 -14.24 3.88 -14.04
CA LEU A 81 -15.17 4.71 -14.81
C LEU A 81 -16.12 3.83 -15.61
#